data_AF-A0A3C0BTU1-F1
#
_entry.id   AF-A0A3C0BTU1-F1
#
_cell.length_a   1.000
_cell.length_b   1.000
_cell.length_c   1.000
_cell.angle_alpha   90.00
_cell.angle_beta   90.00
_cell.angle_gamma   90.00
#
_symmetry.space_group_name_H-M   'P 1'
#
loop_
_entity.id
_entity.type
_entity.pdbx_description
1 polymer ?
#
loop_
_entity_poly.entity_id
_entity_poly.type
_entity_poly.pdbx_seq_one_letter_code
_entity_poly.pdbx_strand_id
1 'polypeptide(L)' 'NIATVAAEIGYGSEASFSRAFKKMVGVPPSAWRRRIGHEGSRGA' A
#
# COMPACT_ATOMS: atom_id res chain seq x y z
N ASN A 1 -7.16 -0.59 -8.97
CA ASN A 1 -7.65 -1.31 -7.77
C ASN A 1 -6.53 -2.24 -7.31
N ILE A 2 -6.14 -2.24 -6.03
CA ILE A 2 -4.99 -3.06 -5.55
C ILE A 2 -5.26 -4.55 -5.73
N ALA A 3 -6.51 -5.00 -5.60
CA ALA A 3 -6.89 -6.37 -5.90
C ALA A 3 -6.55 -6.80 -7.34
N THR A 4 -6.77 -5.93 -8.33
CA THR A 4 -6.42 -6.19 -9.74
C THR A 4 -4.92 -6.27 -9.93
N VAL A 5 -4.18 -5.30 -9.36
CA VAL A 5 -2.71 -5.28 -9.45
C VAL A 5 -2.12 -6.51 -8.79
N ALA A 6 -2.59 -6.91 -7.60
CA ALA A 6 -2.11 -8.10 -6.92
C ALA A 6 -2.28 -9.37 -7.78
N ALA A 7 -3.44 -9.54 -8.42
CA ALA A 7 -3.71 -10.67 -9.32
C ALA A 7 -2.77 -10.70 -10.54
N GLU A 8 -2.44 -9.54 -11.12
CA GLU A 8 -1.56 -9.44 -12.30
C GLU A 8 -0.09 -9.76 -12.02
N ILE A 9 0.40 -9.49 -10.82
CA ILE A 9 1.79 -9.81 -10.40
C ILE A 9 1.90 -11.13 -9.62
N GLY A 10 0.86 -11.96 -9.62
CA GLY A 10 0.89 -13.31 -9.01
C GLY A 10 0.67 -13.34 -7.50
N TYR A 11 0.36 -12.21 -6.87
CA TYR A 11 -0.16 -12.18 -5.51
C TYR A 11 -1.66 -12.45 -5.56
N GLY A 12 -2.07 -13.72 -5.44
CA GLY A 12 -3.47 -14.16 -5.56
C GLY A 12 -4.51 -13.47 -4.64
N SER A 13 -4.12 -12.47 -3.85
CA SER A 13 -5.03 -11.55 -3.18
C SER A 13 -4.34 -10.22 -2.80
N GLU A 14 -5.16 -9.17 -2.58
CA GLU A 14 -4.74 -7.90 -1.99
C GLU A 14 -4.07 -8.07 -0.61
N ALA A 15 -4.50 -9.07 0.17
CA ALA A 15 -3.90 -9.39 1.47
C ALA A 15 -2.46 -9.90 1.33
N SER A 16 -2.17 -10.73 0.31
CA SER A 16 -0.82 -11.22 0.02
C SER A 16 0.11 -10.07 -0.37
N PHE A 17 -0.36 -9.17 -1.24
CA PHE A 17 0.38 -7.95 -1.60
C PHE A 17 0.62 -7.05 -0.38
N SER A 18 -0.40 -6.80 0.44
CA SER A 18 -0.28 -5.98 1.66
C SER A 18 0.75 -6.54 2.65
N ARG A 19 0.80 -7.87 2.80
CA ARG A 19 1.81 -8.56 3.63
C ARG A 19 3.23 -8.39 3.07
N ALA A 20 3.42 -8.61 1.76
CA ALA A 20 4.71 -8.44 1.10
C ALA A 20 5.20 -6.98 1.16
N PHE A 21 4.31 -6.03 0.85
CA PHE A 21 4.59 -4.61 0.93
C PHE A 21 4.97 -4.19 2.35
N LYS A 22 4.23 -4.63 3.37
CA LYS A 22 4.58 -4.36 4.78
C LYS A 22 5.94 -4.95 5.14
N LYS A 23 6.29 -6.13 4.65
CA LYS A 23 7.61 -6.75 4.92
C LYS A 23 8.75 -5.91 4.32
N MET A 24 8.56 -5.34 3.13
CA MET A 24 9.60 -4.53 2.48
C MET A 24 9.65 -3.09 2.97
N VAL A 25 8.50 -2.46 3.20
CA VAL A 25 8.36 -1.02 3.50
C VAL A 25 8.14 -0.74 5.00
N GLY A 26 7.90 -1.78 5.80
CA GLY A 26 7.66 -1.69 7.25
C GLY A 26 6.21 -1.34 7.64
N VAL A 27 5.44 -0.76 6.72
CA VAL A 27 4.03 -0.37 6.96
C VAL A 27 3.11 -0.84 5.81
N PRO A 28 1.82 -1.13 6.08
CA PRO A 28 0.87 -1.47 5.02
C PRO A 28 0.67 -0.34 4.00
N PRO A 29 0.28 -0.64 2.75
CA PRO A 29 0.09 0.36 1.69
C PRO A 29 -0.96 1.42 2.03
N SER A 30 -2.00 1.06 2.78
CA SER A 30 -3.06 1.99 3.24
C SER A 30 -2.53 3.02 4.23
N ALA A 31 -1.73 2.59 5.20
CA ALA A 31 -1.08 3.48 6.17
C ALA A 31 -0.04 4.38 5.48
N TRP A 32 0.71 3.83 4.51
CA TRP A 32 1.65 4.59 3.70
C TRP A 32 0.95 5.70 2.90
N ARG A 33 -0.12 5.38 2.15
CA ARG A 33 -0.91 6.39 1.42
C ARG A 33 -1.46 7.50 2.33
N ARG A 34 -1.92 7.15 3.53
CA ARG A 34 -2.40 8.15 4.50
C ARG A 34 -1.29 9.09 4.97
N ARG A 35 -0.04 8.61 5.12
CA ARG A 35 1.10 9.48 5.48
C ARG A 35 1.43 10.46 4.36
N ILE A 36 1.45 10.00 3.10
CA ILE A 36 1.70 10.88 1.95
C ILE A 36 0.57 11.92 1.81
N GLY A 37 -0.67 11.52 2.09
CA GLY A 37 -1.81 12.44 2.10
C GLY A 37 -1.76 13.50 3.20
N HIS A 38 -1.00 13.29 4.28
CA HIS A 38 -0.83 14.28 5.36
C HIS A 38 0.39 15.18 5.21
N GLU A 39 1.43 14.77 4.46
CA GLU A 39 2.59 15.63 4.16
C GLU A 39 2.20 16.80 3.23
N GLY A 40 1.20 16.60 2.36
CA GLY A 40 0.66 17.65 1.48
C GLY A 40 -0.25 18.68 2.17
N SER A 41 -0.57 18.53 3.46
CA SER A 41 -1.53 19.41 4.16
C SER A 41 -0.95 20.16 5.37
N ARG A 42 0.37 20.14 5.59
CA ARG A 42 1.04 20.97 6.61
C ARG A 42 1.68 22.26 6.05
N GLY A 43 1.24 22.70 4.87
CA GLY A 43 1.77 23.88 4.18
C GLY A 43 0.69 24.85 3.71
N ALA A 44 -0.36 25.05 4.51
CA ALA A 44 -1.37 26.08 4.29
C ALA A 44 -1.54 26.92 5.57
#